data_AF-A0A1L3NDI7-F1
#
_entry.id   AF-A0A1L3NDI7-F1
#
_cell.length_a   1.000
_cell.length_b   1.000
_cell.length_c   1.000
_cell.angle_alpha   90.00
_cell.angle_beta   90.00
_cell.angle_gamma   90.00
#
_symmetry.space_group_name_H-M   'P 1'
#
loop_
_entity.id
_entity.type
_entity.pdbx_description
1 polymer ?
#
loop_
_entity_poly.entity_id
_entity_poly.type
_entity_poly.pdbx_seq_one_letter_code
_entity_poly.pdbx_strand_id
1 'polypeptide(L)'
;MVDIMKFMQKLIEDMNDIGWMIEKIVDGKKVVKNDDNYLEIDGELYDEQDNFYIKQWTDSCGDGYYGVIFYPLENNKYLKINYSC
;
A
#
# COMPACT_ATOMS: atom_id res chain seq x y z
N MET A 1 -17.00 0.24 -2.54
CA MET A 1 -16.98 0.72 -1.13
C MET A 1 -17.00 -0.42 -0.13
N VAL A 2 -17.83 -1.46 -0.33
CA VAL A 2 -17.87 -2.66 0.54
C VAL A 2 -16.53 -3.41 0.60
N ASP A 3 -15.78 -3.47 -0.51
CA ASP A 3 -14.52 -4.24 -0.54
C ASP A 3 -13.36 -3.54 0.18
N ILE A 4 -13.29 -2.21 0.13
CA ILE A 4 -12.25 -1.44 0.83
C ILE A 4 -12.39 -1.59 2.35
N MET A 5 -13.62 -1.58 2.87
CA MET A 5 -13.86 -1.76 4.30
C MET A 5 -13.42 -3.14 4.78
N LYS A 6 -13.67 -4.20 3.98
CA LYS A 6 -13.19 -5.56 4.28
C LYS A 6 -11.67 -5.66 4.20
N PHE A 7 -11.06 -5.02 3.21
CA PHE A 7 -9.61 -4.94 3.09
C PHE A 7 -8.97 -4.28 4.33
N MET A 8 -9.50 -3.12 4.73
CA MET A 8 -9.03 -2.40 5.92
C MET A 8 -9.23 -3.21 7.20
N GLN A 9 -10.37 -3.91 7.35
CA GLN A 9 -10.60 -4.80 8.50
C GLN A 9 -9.55 -5.90 8.56
N LYS A 10 -9.27 -6.57 7.45
CA LYS A 10 -8.25 -7.61 7.38
C LYS A 10 -6.86 -7.07 7.75
N LEU A 11 -6.47 -5.91 7.21
CA LEU A 11 -5.18 -5.28 7.56
C LEU A 11 -5.05 -4.98 9.06
N ILE A 12 -6.11 -4.46 9.67
CA ILE A 12 -6.12 -4.14 11.10
C ILE A 12 -6.07 -5.42 11.95
N GLU A 13 -6.79 -6.47 11.55
CA GLU A 13 -6.80 -7.76 12.24
C GLU A 13 -5.44 -8.49 12.15
N ASP A 14 -4.81 -8.46 10.98
CA ASP A 14 -3.53 -9.13 10.72
C ASP A 14 -2.35 -8.43 11.42
N MET A 15 -2.44 -7.11 11.65
CA MET A 15 -1.37 -6.28 12.21
C MET A 15 -1.88 -5.45 13.40
N ASN A 16 -2.30 -6.16 14.45
CA ASN A 16 -2.66 -5.54 15.73
C ASN A 16 -1.51 -4.64 16.23
N ASP A 17 -1.88 -3.49 16.81
CA ASP A 17 -0.98 -2.42 17.30
C ASP A 17 -0.30 -1.54 16.24
N ILE A 18 -0.60 -1.71 14.95
CA ILE A 18 -0.16 -0.78 13.90
C ILE A 18 -1.11 0.42 13.76
N GLY A 19 -0.53 1.61 13.67
CA GLY A 19 -1.25 2.81 13.28
C GLY A 19 -1.49 2.84 11.77
N TRP A 20 -2.75 2.85 11.34
CA TRP A 20 -3.15 2.94 9.93
C TRP A 20 -3.75 4.31 9.61
N MET A 21 -3.34 4.93 8.49
CA MET A 21 -3.84 6.22 8.04
C MET A 21 -4.17 6.23 6.55
N ILE A 22 -5.44 6.40 6.21
CA ILE A 22 -5.86 6.69 4.83
C ILE A 22 -5.49 8.14 4.52
N GLU A 23 -4.62 8.35 3.54
CA GLU A 23 -4.11 9.70 3.20
C GLU A 23 -4.94 10.35 2.10
N LYS A 24 -4.96 9.75 0.90
CA LYS A 24 -5.58 10.33 -0.30
C LYS A 24 -5.76 9.30 -1.40
N ILE A 25 -6.49 9.70 -2.46
CA ILE A 25 -6.50 8.97 -3.73
C ILE A 25 -5.43 9.57 -4.64
N VAL A 26 -4.67 8.71 -5.32
CA VAL A 26 -3.63 9.09 -6.29
C VAL A 26 -3.84 8.37 -7.61
N ASP A 27 -3.36 8.98 -8.70
CA ASP A 27 -3.24 8.31 -9.98
C ASP A 27 -1.92 7.52 -10.02
N GLY A 28 -1.93 6.37 -10.68
CA GLY A 28 -0.73 5.54 -10.82
C GLY A 28 -0.78 4.66 -12.06
N LYS A 29 0.35 4.06 -12.42
CA LYS A 29 0.46 3.24 -13.62
C LYS A 29 0.97 1.85 -13.26
N LYS A 30 0.27 0.81 -13.70
CA LYS A 30 0.80 -0.56 -13.62
C LYS A 30 1.95 -0.73 -14.60
N VAL A 31 3.05 -1.31 -14.14
CA VAL A 31 4.27 -1.53 -14.92
C VAL A 31 4.74 -2.96 -14.68
N VAL A 32 5.09 -3.67 -15.74
CA VAL A 32 5.69 -5.00 -15.66
C VAL A 32 7.20 -4.85 -15.90
N LYS A 33 8.03 -5.36 -14.98
CA LYS A 33 9.50 -5.40 -15.15
C LYS A 33 10.00 -6.78 -14.72
N ASN A 34 10.78 -7.43 -15.57
CA ASN A 34 11.36 -8.75 -15.29
C ASN A 34 10.31 -9.79 -14.83
N ASP A 35 9.14 -9.80 -15.49
CA ASP A 35 7.99 -10.65 -15.15
C ASP A 35 7.29 -10.35 -13.82
N ASP A 36 7.73 -9.33 -13.07
CA ASP A 36 7.09 -8.85 -11.85
C ASP A 36 6.21 -7.63 -12.12
N ASN A 37 5.07 -7.55 -11.41
CA ASN A 37 4.13 -6.44 -11.48
C ASN A 37 4.47 -5.37 -10.42
N TYR A 38 4.47 -4.12 -10.87
CA TYR A 38 4.70 -2.95 -10.03
C TYR A 38 3.62 -1.90 -10.28
N LEU A 39 3.45 -1.04 -9.28
CA LEU A 39 2.80 0.25 -9.45
C LEU A 39 3.87 1.34 -9.52
N GLU A 40 3.78 2.21 -10.53
CA GLU A 40 4.59 3.41 -10.66
C GLU A 40 3.75 4.63 -10.29
N ILE A 41 4.22 5.40 -9.30
CA ILE A 41 3.65 6.69 -8.89
C ILE A 41 4.81 7.66 -8.71
N ASP A 42 4.74 8.82 -9.36
CA ASP A 42 5.78 9.87 -9.28
C ASP A 42 7.22 9.38 -9.53
N GLY A 43 7.39 8.34 -10.36
CA GLY A 43 8.68 7.73 -10.69
C GLY A 43 9.17 6.67 -9.69
N GLU A 44 8.46 6.46 -8.59
CA GLU A 44 8.74 5.40 -7.61
C GLU A 44 7.98 4.12 -7.93
N LEU A 45 8.60 2.98 -7.66
CA LEU A 45 7.98 1.65 -7.83
C LEU A 45 7.58 1.04 -6.50
N TYR A 46 6.43 0.37 -6.53
CA TYR A 46 5.82 -0.33 -5.40
C TYR A 46 5.46 -1.76 -5.83
N ASP A 47 5.82 -2.74 -5.00
CA ASP A 47 5.69 -4.16 -5.29
C ASP A 47 4.23 -4.62 -5.17
N GLU A 48 3.75 -5.45 -6.11
CA GLU A 48 2.43 -6.07 -6.00
C GLU A 48 2.41 -7.19 -4.95
N GLN A 49 1.47 -7.14 -4.02
CA GLN A 49 1.18 -8.18 -3.03
C GLN A 49 -0.32 -8.33 -2.87
N ASP A 50 -0.86 -9.54 -3.01
CA ASP A 50 -2.28 -9.85 -2.76
C ASP A 50 -3.30 -8.85 -3.34
N ASN A 51 -3.03 -8.37 -4.56
CA ASN A 51 -3.83 -7.37 -5.30
C ASN A 51 -3.78 -5.93 -4.76
N PHE A 52 -2.83 -5.58 -3.90
CA PHE A 52 -2.44 -4.21 -3.58
C PHE A 52 -0.96 -3.99 -3.88
N TYR A 53 -0.49 -2.75 -3.79
CA TYR A 53 0.93 -2.43 -3.96
C TYR A 53 1.50 -1.88 -2.66
N ILE A 54 2.72 -2.24 -2.31
CA ILE A 54 3.30 -1.92 -1.01
C ILE A 54 4.77 -1.55 -1.11
N LYS A 55 5.23 -0.71 -0.18
CA LYS A 55 6.64 -0.47 0.10
C LYS A 55 6.81 -0.22 1.59
N GLN A 56 7.77 -0.90 2.20
CA GLN A 56 8.08 -0.80 3.61
C GLN A 56 9.49 -0.25 3.81
N TRP A 57 9.66 0.53 4.86
CA TRP A 57 10.92 1.05 5.36
C TRP A 57 11.08 0.68 6.84
N THR A 58 12.32 0.45 7.25
CA THR A 58 12.68 0.32 8.65
C THR A 58 13.03 1.70 9.20
N ASP A 59 12.63 1.98 10.43
CA ASP A 59 13.05 3.22 11.10
C ASP A 59 14.56 3.21 11.42
N SER A 60 15.09 4.36 11.84
CA SER A 60 16.51 4.49 12.18
C SER A 60 16.92 3.74 13.44
N CYS A 61 15.95 3.28 14.24
CA CYS A 61 16.17 2.60 15.51
C CYS A 61 16.16 1.07 15.36
N GLY A 62 15.70 0.54 14.21
CA GLY A 62 15.71 -0.89 13.87
C GLY A 62 14.54 -1.68 14.46
N ASP A 63 13.82 -1.10 15.43
CA ASP A 63 12.72 -1.74 16.13
C ASP A 63 11.34 -1.34 15.58
N GLY A 64 11.26 -0.21 14.84
CA GLY A 64 10.03 0.26 14.20
C GLY A 64 10.07 0.14 12.69
N TYR A 65 8.89 0.11 12.09
CA TYR A 65 8.75 0.07 10.63
C TYR A 65 7.53 0.87 10.19
N TYR A 66 7.65 1.48 9.02
CA TYR A 66 6.56 2.22 8.41
C TYR A 66 6.50 1.90 6.93
N GLY A 67 5.34 2.11 6.34
CA GLY A 67 5.16 1.78 4.95
C GLY A 67 3.96 2.47 4.35
N VAL A 68 3.78 2.21 3.06
CA VAL A 68 2.65 2.67 2.29
C VAL A 68 2.06 1.50 1.52
N ILE A 69 0.73 1.44 1.52
CA ILE A 69 -0.08 0.56 0.69
C ILE A 69 -0.86 1.42 -0.31
N PHE A 70 -0.96 0.93 -1.53
CA PHE A 70 -1.81 1.45 -2.58
C PHE A 70 -2.84 0.39 -2.95
N TYR A 71 -4.08 0.58 -2.49
CA TYR A 71 -5.18 -0.30 -2.85
C TYR A 71 -5.80 0.15 -4.19
N PRO A 72 -5.90 -0.73 -5.20
CA PRO A 72 -6.43 -0.36 -6.51
C PRO A 72 -7.93 0.00 -6.43
N LEU A 73 -8.26 1.10 -7.09
CA LEU A 73 -9.63 1.53 -7.36
C LEU A 73 -9.87 1.40 -8.88
N GLU A 74 -10.85 2.14 -9.40
CA GLU A 74 -11.13 2.20 -10.83
C GLU A 74 -10.30 3.28 -11.54
N ASN A 75 -10.17 3.18 -12.86
CA ASN A 75 -9.57 4.20 -13.72
C ASN A 75 -8.12 4.58 -13.33
N ASN A 76 -7.29 3.59 -12.99
CA ASN A 76 -5.89 3.79 -12.58
C ASN A 76 -5.73 4.68 -11.35
N LYS A 77 -6.76 4.74 -10.49
CA LYS A 77 -6.70 5.40 -9.19
C LYS A 77 -6.40 4.40 -8.09
N TYR A 78 -5.73 4.88 -7.06
CA TYR A 78 -5.29 4.06 -5.94
C TYR A 78 -5.53 4.80 -4.63
N LEU A 79 -6.02 4.09 -3.61
CA LEU A 79 -6.11 4.63 -2.26
C LEU A 79 -4.75 4.47 -1.57
N LYS A 80 -4.13 5.59 -1.21
CA LYS A 80 -2.87 5.64 -0.45
C LYS A 80 -3.16 5.50 1.04
N ILE A 81 -2.56 4.50 1.66
CA ILE A 81 -2.72 4.17 3.07
C ILE A 81 -1.32 4.06 3.66
N ASN A 82 -0.98 4.88 4.65
CA ASN A 82 0.28 4.73 5.37
C ASN A 82 0.06 3.89 6.62
N TYR A 83 1.11 3.20 7.04
CA TYR A 83 1.12 2.46 8.28
C TYR A 83 2.45 2.63 9.01
N SER A 84 2.41 2.50 10.34
CA SER A 84 3.60 2.58 11.19
C SER A 84 3.42 1.75 12.46
N CYS A 85 4.48 1.02 12.83
CA CYS A 85 4.68 0.31 14.08
C CYS A 85 5.85 0.94 14.84
#